data_AF-A0A5Q4TB23-F1
#
_entry.id   AF-A0A5Q4TB23-F1
#
_cell.length_a   1.000
_cell.length_b   1.000
_cell.length_c   1.000
_cell.angle_alpha   90.00
_cell.angle_beta   90.00
_cell.angle_gamma   90.00
#
_symmetry.space_group_name_H-M   'P 1'
#
loop_
_entity.id
_entity.type
_entity.pdbx_description
1 polymer ?
#
loop_
_entity_poly.entity_id
_entity_poly.type
_entity_poly.pdbx_seq_one_letter_code
_entity_poly.pdbx_strand_id
1 'polypeptide(L)'
;MGKVVLVTGVARQLGGRLVRRIGRDPEVDRVIAVDAQTPGHQLGGAEFVRADIRQPAIARVLAEHAVDTVVHLDVTGTPLGAGGRTAVKETNVIGTMQLLGACQKSPTVRRLVIKSSTSVYGSAPRDPAVFLETTPPKSLPSGGFAKDAVEVEGYVRGFARRRPDVAVCVLRFANILGPCADSPLAEFFSLPVMPTVLGYDPRLQFVHEDDVIDVLRIALHEPRRGTLNSGTFNIAGDGVLTLAQCSRRLGRPTIPVLLPAVTWIGSALRTVGVTDFSPEQIRLLTHGRVVSTVQMRETLGFAPRYTTAETFADFARSKGPGLLPPEALVKAVDQVAAALPSGRGARAAVRAPHTGG
;
A
#
# COMPACT_ATOMS: atom_id res chain seq x y z
N MET A 1 11.66 -23.60 22.05
CA MET A 1 10.97 -22.33 22.32
C MET A 1 10.51 -21.79 20.99
N GLY A 2 9.22 -21.50 20.86
CA GLY A 2 8.70 -20.72 19.74
C GLY A 2 9.02 -19.23 19.92
N LYS A 3 8.56 -18.45 18.95
CA LYS A 3 8.96 -17.05 18.78
C LYS A 3 8.12 -16.11 19.66
N VAL A 4 8.77 -15.12 20.26
CA VAL A 4 8.15 -13.93 20.83
C VAL A 4 8.16 -12.83 19.78
N VAL A 5 6.98 -12.56 19.23
CA VAL A 5 6.79 -11.58 18.15
C VAL A 5 6.24 -10.27 18.70
N LEU A 6 6.95 -9.17 18.49
CA LEU A 6 6.45 -7.83 18.75
C LEU A 6 5.84 -7.24 17.48
N VAL A 7 4.60 -6.76 17.55
CA VAL A 7 3.92 -6.09 16.43
C VAL A 7 3.60 -4.65 16.82
N THR A 8 4.07 -3.67 16.06
CA THR A 8 3.71 -2.25 16.29
C THR A 8 2.52 -1.83 15.42
N GLY A 9 1.82 -0.76 15.81
CA GLY A 9 0.73 -0.19 15.02
C GLY A 9 -0.55 -1.03 15.10
N VAL A 10 -0.76 -1.70 16.25
CA VAL A 10 -1.86 -2.65 16.46
C VAL A 10 -3.21 -1.99 16.71
N ALA A 11 -3.26 -0.68 16.95
CA ALA A 11 -4.53 0.05 17.03
C ALA A 11 -5.24 0.13 15.67
N ARG A 12 -4.51 -0.10 14.57
CA ARG A 12 -5.07 -0.23 13.22
C ARG A 12 -5.59 -1.64 12.97
N GLN A 13 -6.65 -1.73 12.18
CA GLN A 13 -7.32 -3.00 11.88
C GLN A 13 -6.37 -4.06 11.29
N LEU A 14 -5.45 -3.66 10.41
CA LEU A 14 -4.45 -4.58 9.83
C LEU A 14 -3.55 -5.21 10.93
N GLY A 15 -3.09 -4.41 11.88
CA GLY A 15 -2.26 -4.87 12.99
C GLY A 15 -3.02 -5.83 13.91
N GLY A 16 -4.25 -5.49 14.29
CA GLY A 16 -5.11 -6.40 15.04
C GLY A 16 -5.40 -7.71 14.32
N ARG A 17 -5.67 -7.66 13.01
CA ARG A 17 -5.87 -8.86 12.19
C ARG A 17 -4.63 -9.74 12.17
N LEU A 18 -3.43 -9.16 12.00
CA LEU A 18 -2.17 -9.89 12.05
C LEU A 18 -1.99 -10.56 13.40
N VAL A 19 -2.10 -9.79 14.50
CA VAL A 19 -1.91 -10.28 15.86
C VAL A 19 -2.84 -11.46 16.18
N ARG A 20 -4.13 -11.37 15.82
CA ARG A 20 -5.09 -12.48 15.97
C ARG A 20 -4.75 -13.70 15.10
N ARG A 21 -4.12 -13.49 13.94
CA ARG A 21 -3.72 -14.57 13.03
C ARG A 21 -2.48 -15.30 13.53
N ILE A 22 -1.47 -14.57 13.98
CA ILE A 22 -0.19 -15.14 14.43
C ILE A 22 -0.27 -15.70 15.85
N GLY A 23 -1.18 -15.20 16.70
CA GLY A 23 -1.45 -15.80 18.01
C GLY A 23 -2.08 -17.20 17.95
N ARG A 24 -2.41 -17.69 16.75
CA ARG A 24 -2.86 -19.07 16.50
C ARG A 24 -1.80 -19.90 15.75
N ASP A 25 -0.63 -19.33 15.48
CA ASP A 25 0.45 -20.00 14.77
C ASP A 25 1.28 -20.81 15.79
N PRO A 26 1.44 -22.13 15.61
CA PRO A 26 2.12 -22.98 16.58
C PRO A 26 3.62 -22.68 16.74
N GLU A 27 4.22 -21.92 15.82
CA GLU A 27 5.62 -21.47 15.93
C GLU A 27 5.78 -20.16 16.72
N VAL A 28 4.67 -19.53 17.11
CA VAL A 28 4.64 -18.26 17.85
C VAL A 28 4.18 -18.53 19.29
N ASP A 29 5.10 -18.44 20.24
CA ASP A 29 4.81 -18.66 21.67
C ASP A 29 4.03 -17.48 22.27
N ARG A 30 4.39 -16.25 21.89
CA ARG A 30 3.80 -15.03 22.47
C ARG A 30 3.80 -13.90 21.46
N VAL A 31 2.76 -13.08 21.52
CA VAL A 31 2.62 -11.87 20.70
C VAL A 31 2.52 -10.66 21.61
N ILE A 32 3.45 -9.72 21.46
CA ILE A 32 3.49 -8.44 22.15
C ILE A 32 2.97 -7.37 21.20
N ALA A 33 1.76 -6.90 21.44
CA ALA A 33 1.05 -5.94 20.61
C ALA A 33 1.32 -4.52 21.15
N VAL A 34 1.98 -3.67 20.36
CA VAL A 34 2.43 -2.34 20.78
C VAL A 34 1.77 -1.23 19.99
N ASP A 35 1.18 -0.28 20.70
CA ASP A 35 0.67 0.96 20.11
C ASP A 35 0.59 2.07 21.17
N ALA A 36 0.64 3.33 20.74
CA ALA A 36 0.44 4.48 21.63
C ALA A 36 -1.04 4.62 22.05
N GLN A 37 -1.95 4.14 21.19
CA GLN A 37 -3.39 4.18 21.40
C GLN A 37 -3.94 2.80 21.73
N THR A 38 -4.95 2.73 22.59
CA THR A 38 -5.63 1.47 22.89
C THR A 38 -6.43 1.02 21.66
N PRO A 39 -6.24 -0.21 21.16
CA PRO A 39 -6.99 -0.71 20.01
C PRO A 39 -8.50 -0.77 20.30
N GLY A 40 -9.32 -0.25 19.38
CA GLY A 40 -10.78 -0.34 19.44
C GLY A 40 -11.34 -1.71 19.03
N HIS A 41 -10.49 -2.72 18.89
CA HIS A 41 -10.84 -4.06 18.42
C HIS A 41 -10.08 -5.12 19.23
N GLN A 42 -10.58 -6.36 19.21
CA GLN A 42 -9.97 -7.45 19.99
C GLN A 42 -8.61 -7.88 19.44
N LEU A 43 -7.64 -8.14 20.31
CA LEU A 43 -6.31 -8.65 19.92
C LEU A 43 -6.18 -10.17 20.07
N GLY A 44 -7.22 -10.87 20.54
CA GLY A 44 -7.13 -12.29 20.87
C GLY A 44 -6.30 -12.50 22.14
N GLY A 45 -5.43 -13.52 22.15
CA GLY A 45 -4.57 -13.84 23.29
C GLY A 45 -3.26 -13.03 23.36
N ALA A 46 -3.11 -12.00 22.53
CA ALA A 46 -1.91 -11.17 22.54
C ALA A 46 -1.87 -10.20 23.72
N GLU A 47 -0.67 -9.96 24.22
CA GLU A 47 -0.44 -9.02 25.31
C GLU A 47 -0.30 -7.60 24.75
N PHE A 48 -1.18 -6.71 25.18
CA PHE A 48 -1.12 -5.31 24.77
C PHE A 48 -0.20 -4.51 25.69
N VAL A 49 0.79 -3.86 25.08
CA VAL A 49 1.67 -2.90 25.76
C VAL A 49 1.43 -1.53 25.16
N ARG A 50 0.85 -0.63 25.96
CA ARG A 50 0.66 0.76 25.55
C ARG A 50 1.99 1.50 25.61
N ALA A 51 2.63 1.66 24.46
CA ALA A 51 3.91 2.36 24.34
C ALA A 51 3.99 3.11 23.01
N ASP A 52 4.51 4.34 23.07
CA ASP A 52 4.82 5.12 21.89
C ASP A 52 6.23 4.76 21.40
N ILE A 53 6.33 4.33 20.15
CA ILE A 53 7.61 3.94 19.53
C ILE A 53 8.62 5.09 19.43
N ARG A 54 8.16 6.35 19.54
CA ARG A 54 9.03 7.53 19.61
C ARG A 54 9.74 7.66 20.95
N GLN A 55 9.30 6.92 21.97
CA GLN A 55 9.85 6.98 23.32
C GLN A 55 10.82 5.82 23.60
N PRO A 56 11.80 6.00 24.49
CA PRO A 56 12.79 4.96 24.82
C PRO A 56 12.19 3.67 25.42
N ALA A 57 10.94 3.72 25.89
CA ALA A 57 10.25 2.60 26.52
C ALA A 57 10.22 1.34 25.65
N ILE A 58 10.24 1.47 24.32
CA ILE A 58 10.24 0.32 23.40
C ILE A 58 11.45 -0.60 23.59
N ALA A 59 12.61 -0.06 23.98
CA ALA A 59 13.79 -0.87 24.27
C ALA A 59 13.62 -1.75 25.51
N ARG A 60 12.90 -1.25 26.51
CA ARG A 60 12.55 -1.99 27.71
C ARG A 60 11.59 -3.13 27.38
N VAL A 61 10.57 -2.88 26.55
CA VAL A 61 9.62 -3.91 26.09
C VAL A 61 10.35 -5.03 25.35
N LEU A 62 11.26 -4.70 24.43
CA LEU A 62 12.06 -5.72 23.72
C LEU A 62 12.86 -6.61 24.68
N ALA A 63 13.45 -6.01 25.73
CA ALA A 63 14.27 -6.73 26.71
C ALA A 63 13.44 -7.57 27.68
N GLU A 64 12.37 -7.01 28.26
CA GLU A 64 11.52 -7.69 29.25
C GLU A 64 10.84 -8.94 28.68
N HIS A 65 10.45 -8.90 27.41
CA HIS A 65 9.80 -10.02 26.75
C HIS A 65 10.76 -10.91 25.94
N ALA A 66 12.07 -10.60 25.93
CA ALA A 66 13.08 -11.31 25.14
C ALA A 66 12.67 -11.47 23.66
N VAL A 67 12.17 -10.40 23.05
CA VAL A 67 11.62 -10.41 21.68
C VAL A 67 12.67 -10.85 20.67
N ASP A 68 12.34 -11.83 19.83
CA ASP A 68 13.21 -12.28 18.73
C ASP A 68 12.79 -11.69 17.37
N THR A 69 11.50 -11.45 17.15
CA THR A 69 10.98 -10.99 15.87
C THR A 69 10.16 -9.71 16.05
N VAL A 70 10.47 -8.68 15.26
CA VAL A 70 9.74 -7.40 15.26
C VAL A 70 9.03 -7.21 13.92
N VAL A 71 7.72 -6.97 13.95
CA VAL A 71 6.91 -6.55 12.81
C VAL A 71 6.46 -5.12 13.00
N HIS A 72 6.99 -4.22 12.18
CA HIS A 72 6.67 -2.81 12.24
C HIS A 72 5.61 -2.45 11.20
N LEU A 73 4.36 -2.27 11.64
CA LEU A 73 3.23 -1.88 10.78
C LEU A 73 2.83 -0.41 10.93
N ASP A 74 3.47 0.33 11.84
CA ASP A 74 3.13 1.71 12.22
C ASP A 74 3.71 2.77 11.27
N VAL A 75 3.91 2.38 10.00
CA VAL A 75 4.27 3.27 8.88
C VAL A 75 2.98 3.56 8.11
N THR A 76 2.35 4.71 8.36
CA THR A 76 0.98 5.00 7.86
C THR A 76 0.87 6.36 7.16
N GLY A 77 -0.02 6.43 6.17
CA GLY A 77 -0.33 7.68 5.46
C GLY A 77 -1.45 8.49 6.10
N THR A 78 -2.26 7.89 6.98
CA THR A 78 -3.37 8.55 7.68
C THR A 78 -3.07 8.64 9.19
N PRO A 79 -3.56 9.68 9.87
CA PRO A 79 -3.54 9.74 11.33
C PRO A 79 -4.61 8.79 11.91
N LEU A 80 -4.37 8.24 13.11
CA LEU A 80 -5.39 7.52 13.88
C LEU A 80 -6.17 8.42 14.85
N GLY A 81 -5.67 9.62 15.13
CA GLY A 81 -6.25 10.56 16.10
C GLY A 81 -5.89 12.01 15.77
N ALA A 82 -6.03 12.90 16.75
CA ALA A 82 -5.64 14.30 16.61
C ALA A 82 -4.13 14.45 16.38
N GLY A 83 -3.71 15.38 15.51
CA GLY A 83 -2.28 15.69 15.29
C GLY A 83 -1.85 15.87 13.83
N GLY A 84 -2.72 15.52 12.88
CA GLY A 84 -2.51 15.81 11.45
C GLY A 84 -1.23 15.22 10.87
N ARG A 85 -0.71 15.83 9.79
CA ARG A 85 0.42 15.30 9.01
C ARG A 85 1.75 15.29 9.78
N THR A 86 1.98 16.26 10.66
CA THR A 86 3.23 16.37 11.44
C THR A 86 3.37 15.21 12.41
N ALA A 87 2.32 14.89 13.19
CA ALA A 87 2.33 13.76 14.10
C ALA A 87 2.54 12.42 13.38
N VAL A 88 1.92 12.26 12.19
CA VAL A 88 2.14 11.08 11.33
C VAL A 88 3.60 10.99 10.88
N LYS A 89 4.21 12.12 10.48
CA LYS A 89 5.62 12.14 10.09
C LYS A 89 6.53 11.73 11.23
N GLU A 90 6.32 12.30 12.41
CA GLU A 90 7.12 11.98 13.59
C GLU A 90 7.03 10.50 13.95
N THR A 91 5.82 9.94 13.93
CA THR A 91 5.60 8.51 14.21
C THR A 91 6.30 7.64 13.17
N ASN A 92 6.08 7.91 11.88
CA ASN A 92 6.69 7.15 10.79
C ASN A 92 8.22 7.23 10.83
N VAL A 93 8.79 8.42 10.92
CA VAL A 93 10.23 8.64 10.74
C VAL A 93 10.97 8.50 12.06
N ILE A 94 10.64 9.33 13.05
CA ILE A 94 11.33 9.33 14.35
C ILE A 94 11.01 8.07 15.14
N GLY A 95 9.74 7.62 15.11
CA GLY A 95 9.33 6.36 15.75
C GLY A 95 10.08 5.15 15.17
N THR A 96 10.21 5.06 13.84
CA THR A 96 11.05 4.03 13.20
C THR A 96 12.50 4.14 13.66
N MET A 97 13.10 5.33 13.66
CA MET A 97 14.49 5.50 14.09
C MET A 97 14.72 4.99 15.51
N GLN A 98 13.81 5.30 16.43
CA GLN A 98 13.90 4.87 17.83
C GLN A 98 13.69 3.35 17.96
N LEU A 99 12.70 2.78 17.27
CA LEU A 99 12.48 1.34 17.22
C LEU A 99 13.72 0.59 16.69
N LEU A 100 14.30 1.07 15.58
CA LEU A 100 15.52 0.48 15.02
C LEU A 100 16.72 0.64 15.96
N GLY A 101 16.84 1.78 16.65
CA GLY A 101 17.85 2.00 17.68
C GLY A 101 17.71 1.03 18.86
N ALA A 102 16.48 0.71 19.26
CA ALA A 102 16.19 -0.29 20.29
C ALA A 102 16.50 -1.71 19.79
N CYS A 103 16.09 -2.07 18.57
CA CYS A 103 16.42 -3.35 17.95
C CYS A 103 17.93 -3.53 17.83
N GLN A 104 18.66 -2.47 17.48
CA GLN A 104 20.13 -2.51 17.32
C GLN A 104 20.84 -2.85 18.64
N LYS A 105 20.29 -2.41 19.77
CA LYS A 105 20.81 -2.70 21.12
C LYS A 105 20.32 -4.04 21.66
N SER A 106 19.25 -4.61 21.10
CA SER A 106 18.71 -5.88 21.57
C SER A 106 19.57 -7.07 21.11
N PRO A 107 20.06 -7.91 22.03
CA PRO A 107 20.82 -9.11 21.68
C PRO A 107 19.92 -10.26 21.20
N THR A 108 18.61 -10.20 21.44
CA THR A 108 17.66 -11.28 21.14
C THR A 108 16.99 -11.12 19.78
N VAL A 109 16.86 -9.90 19.26
CA VAL A 109 16.24 -9.66 17.95
C VAL A 109 17.07 -10.34 16.86
N ARG A 110 16.40 -11.19 16.07
CA ARG A 110 16.93 -11.95 14.94
C ARG A 110 16.18 -11.68 13.64
N ARG A 111 14.97 -11.11 13.70
CA ARG A 111 14.16 -10.82 12.52
C ARG A 111 13.42 -9.49 12.64
N LEU A 112 13.40 -8.74 11.54
CA LEU A 112 12.72 -7.46 11.41
C LEU A 112 11.91 -7.45 10.10
N VAL A 113 10.59 -7.33 10.21
CA VAL A 113 9.67 -7.21 9.08
C VAL A 113 9.09 -5.80 9.06
N ILE A 114 9.22 -5.11 7.94
CA ILE A 114 8.80 -3.72 7.75
C ILE A 114 7.68 -3.66 6.73
N LYS A 115 6.56 -3.05 7.10
CA LYS A 115 5.53 -2.65 6.14
C LYS A 115 5.96 -1.36 5.45
N SER A 116 6.29 -1.46 4.17
CA SER A 116 6.52 -0.34 3.27
C SER A 116 5.38 -0.22 2.25
N SER A 117 5.53 0.69 1.29
CA SER A 117 4.55 0.98 0.25
C SER A 117 5.25 1.14 -1.08
N THR A 118 4.60 0.70 -2.16
CA THR A 118 5.05 1.00 -3.53
C THR A 118 5.07 2.51 -3.84
N SER A 119 4.53 3.36 -2.96
CA SER A 119 4.64 4.81 -3.09
C SER A 119 6.06 5.35 -3.01
N VAL A 120 7.01 4.58 -2.49
CA VAL A 120 8.44 4.92 -2.54
C VAL A 120 8.97 5.11 -3.97
N TYR A 121 8.31 4.52 -4.96
CA TYR A 121 8.65 4.68 -6.38
C TYR A 121 8.18 6.00 -6.99
N GLY A 122 7.19 6.66 -6.36
CA GLY A 122 6.52 7.81 -6.94
C GLY A 122 5.44 7.43 -7.97
N SER A 123 5.08 8.41 -8.79
CA SER A 123 4.12 8.32 -9.89
C SER A 123 4.27 9.57 -10.77
N ALA A 124 4.94 9.43 -11.91
CA ALA A 124 5.29 10.53 -12.81
C ALA A 124 5.15 10.12 -14.29
N PRO A 125 4.97 11.07 -15.22
CA PRO A 125 4.73 10.76 -16.64
C PRO A 125 5.84 9.95 -17.33
N ARG A 126 7.07 10.06 -16.84
CA ARG A 126 8.26 9.40 -17.41
C ARG A 126 8.67 8.16 -16.64
N ASP A 127 7.86 7.68 -15.71
CA ASP A 127 8.15 6.47 -14.95
C ASP A 127 8.04 5.22 -15.83
N PRO A 128 8.76 4.13 -15.50
CA PRO A 128 8.67 2.89 -16.24
C PRO A 128 7.24 2.33 -16.19
N ALA A 129 6.88 1.55 -17.21
CA ALA A 129 5.58 0.88 -17.25
C ALA A 129 5.38 -0.12 -16.11
N VAL A 130 6.47 -0.70 -15.59
CA VAL A 130 6.50 -1.64 -14.46
C VAL A 130 7.75 -1.34 -13.63
N PHE A 131 7.58 -1.12 -12.33
CA PHE A 131 8.70 -0.96 -11.40
C PHE A 131 9.21 -2.31 -10.88
N LEU A 132 10.53 -2.42 -10.75
CA LEU A 132 11.22 -3.54 -10.11
C LEU A 132 11.68 -3.14 -8.70
N GLU A 133 11.98 -4.11 -7.85
CA GLU A 133 12.60 -3.90 -6.53
C GLU A 133 13.90 -3.10 -6.62
N THR A 134 14.65 -3.32 -7.71
CA THR A 134 15.92 -2.66 -8.05
C THR A 134 15.75 -1.31 -8.75
N THR A 135 14.53 -0.90 -9.11
CA THR A 135 14.32 0.39 -9.76
C THR A 135 14.69 1.53 -8.82
N PRO A 136 15.67 2.38 -9.18
CA PRO A 136 16.02 3.52 -8.35
C PRO A 136 14.88 4.55 -8.40
N PRO A 137 14.64 5.29 -7.30
CA PRO A 137 13.71 6.41 -7.34
C PRO A 137 14.26 7.49 -8.29
N LYS A 138 13.57 7.75 -9.41
CA LYS A 138 13.97 8.79 -10.39
C LYS A 138 13.96 10.19 -9.76
N SER A 139 12.97 10.43 -8.91
CA SER A 139 12.88 11.59 -8.05
C SER A 139 12.38 11.11 -6.69
N LEU A 140 13.02 11.60 -5.63
CA LEU A 140 12.50 11.37 -4.29
C LEU A 140 11.14 12.07 -4.17
N PRO A 141 10.15 11.43 -3.52
CA PRO A 141 8.87 12.08 -3.26
C PRO A 141 9.09 13.43 -2.56
N SER A 142 8.50 14.50 -3.09
CA SER A 142 8.71 15.86 -2.57
C SER A 142 8.11 16.08 -1.17
N GLY A 143 7.24 15.18 -0.71
CA GLY A 143 6.59 15.23 0.59
C GLY A 143 5.56 14.10 0.74
N GLY A 144 4.72 14.20 1.77
CA GLY A 144 3.66 13.21 2.00
C GLY A 144 4.17 11.86 2.51
N PHE A 145 3.30 10.86 2.47
CA PHE A 145 3.57 9.54 3.02
C PHE A 145 4.70 8.82 2.26
N ALA A 146 4.75 8.97 0.93
CA ALA A 146 5.81 8.42 0.12
C ALA A 146 7.21 8.84 0.58
N LYS A 147 7.38 10.11 1.00
CA LYS A 147 8.67 10.60 1.52
C LYS A 147 9.04 9.90 2.82
N ASP A 148 8.10 9.78 3.75
CA ASP A 148 8.31 9.09 5.03
C ASP A 148 8.70 7.63 4.79
N ALA A 149 8.03 6.94 3.87
CA ALA A 149 8.34 5.55 3.52
C ALA A 149 9.77 5.40 2.96
N VAL A 150 10.22 6.34 2.12
CA VAL A 150 11.61 6.33 1.61
C VAL A 150 12.62 6.58 2.73
N GLU A 151 12.35 7.52 3.65
CA GLU A 151 13.21 7.78 4.80
C GLU A 151 13.30 6.54 5.71
N VAL A 152 12.16 5.91 6.01
CA VAL A 152 12.06 4.65 6.77
C VAL A 152 12.89 3.55 6.12
N GLU A 153 12.73 3.29 4.82
CA GLU A 153 13.53 2.29 4.11
C GLU A 153 15.04 2.60 4.15
N GLY A 154 15.41 3.88 4.12
CA GLY A 154 16.79 4.33 4.29
C GLY A 154 17.36 3.96 5.67
N TYR A 155 16.61 4.19 6.75
CA TYR A 155 17.01 3.81 8.10
C TYR A 155 17.09 2.29 8.27
N VAL A 156 16.13 1.55 7.71
CA VAL A 156 16.12 0.08 7.71
C VAL A 156 17.35 -0.48 7.00
N ARG A 157 17.74 0.10 5.84
CA ARG A 157 18.98 -0.27 5.14
C ARG A 157 20.21 0.02 5.98
N GLY A 158 20.22 1.14 6.72
CA GLY A 158 21.26 1.46 7.69
C GLY A 158 21.35 0.42 8.82
N PHE A 159 20.21 0.01 9.37
CA PHE A 159 20.12 -1.02 10.41
C PHE A 159 20.62 -2.38 9.90
N ALA A 160 20.16 -2.84 8.74
CA ALA A 160 20.56 -4.12 8.15
C ALA A 160 22.09 -4.23 7.94
N ARG A 161 22.76 -3.11 7.60
CA ARG A 161 24.23 -3.06 7.49
C ARG A 161 24.95 -3.16 8.83
N ARG A 162 24.34 -2.65 9.92
CA ARG A 162 24.95 -2.68 11.27
C ARG A 162 24.66 -3.98 12.03
N ARG A 163 23.57 -4.67 11.69
CA ARG A 163 23.13 -5.94 12.29
C ARG A 163 22.93 -6.99 11.19
N PRO A 164 24.02 -7.48 10.54
CA PRO A 164 23.91 -8.52 9.52
C PRO A 164 23.42 -9.86 10.09
N ASP A 165 23.43 -10.02 11.42
CA ASP A 165 22.84 -11.13 12.16
C ASP A 165 21.30 -11.10 12.23
N VAL A 166 20.67 -9.99 11.82
CA VAL A 166 19.21 -9.83 11.81
C VAL A 166 18.67 -9.97 10.39
N ALA A 167 17.78 -10.93 10.18
CA ALA A 167 17.05 -11.09 8.92
C ALA A 167 16.05 -9.93 8.74
N VAL A 168 16.32 -9.05 7.77
CA VAL A 168 15.46 -7.89 7.48
C VAL A 168 14.62 -8.14 6.24
N CYS A 169 13.30 -7.98 6.36
CA CYS A 169 12.33 -8.10 5.28
C CYS A 169 11.55 -6.78 5.12
N VAL A 170 11.59 -6.18 3.93
CA VAL A 170 10.85 -4.97 3.58
C VAL A 170 9.79 -5.33 2.54
N LEU A 171 8.52 -5.20 2.91
CA LEU A 171 7.40 -5.52 2.03
C LEU A 171 6.79 -4.23 1.50
N ARG A 172 7.00 -3.94 0.22
CA ARG A 172 6.42 -2.79 -0.48
C ARG A 172 5.04 -3.19 -1.01
N PHE A 173 4.01 -2.88 -0.24
CA PHE A 173 2.64 -3.21 -0.65
C PHE A 173 2.16 -2.26 -1.76
N ALA A 174 1.49 -2.83 -2.77
CA ALA A 174 0.58 -2.10 -3.63
C ALA A 174 -0.58 -1.52 -2.79
N ASN A 175 -1.56 -0.87 -3.42
CA ASN A 175 -2.65 -0.28 -2.68
C ASN A 175 -3.46 -1.39 -1.96
N ILE A 176 -3.37 -1.43 -0.64
CA ILE A 176 -4.08 -2.42 0.18
C ILE A 176 -5.57 -2.10 0.13
N LEU A 177 -6.35 -3.07 -0.30
CA LEU A 177 -7.79 -2.95 -0.47
C LEU A 177 -8.50 -4.20 0.06
N GLY A 178 -9.77 -4.06 0.38
CA GLY A 178 -10.60 -5.12 0.94
C GLY A 178 -11.71 -4.54 1.82
N PRO A 179 -12.55 -5.38 2.42
CA PRO A 179 -13.74 -4.93 3.14
C PRO A 179 -13.44 -3.98 4.31
N CYS A 180 -12.28 -4.12 4.94
CA CYS A 180 -11.85 -3.31 6.07
C CYS A 180 -10.82 -2.24 5.68
N ALA A 181 -10.63 -1.96 4.39
CA ALA A 181 -9.60 -1.04 3.92
C ALA A 181 -9.87 0.40 4.41
N ASP A 182 -8.92 0.89 5.21
CA ASP A 182 -8.87 2.25 5.74
C ASP A 182 -7.67 2.98 5.09
N SER A 183 -7.90 3.56 3.92
CA SER A 183 -6.88 4.30 3.17
C SER A 183 -7.49 5.42 2.33
N PRO A 184 -6.72 6.47 1.98
CA PRO A 184 -7.21 7.57 1.15
C PRO A 184 -7.74 7.12 -0.21
N LEU A 185 -7.18 6.04 -0.77
CA LEU A 185 -7.65 5.49 -2.04
C LEU A 185 -8.99 4.74 -1.86
N ALA A 186 -9.18 4.03 -0.75
CA ALA A 186 -10.47 3.42 -0.43
C ALA A 186 -11.56 4.48 -0.17
N GLU A 187 -11.22 5.60 0.46
CA GLU A 187 -12.11 6.76 0.63
C GLU A 187 -12.49 7.37 -0.73
N PHE A 188 -11.52 7.56 -1.63
CA PHE A 188 -11.77 8.03 -2.99
C PHE A 188 -12.75 7.13 -3.76
N PHE A 189 -12.56 5.80 -3.70
CA PHE A 189 -13.51 4.86 -4.30
C PHE A 189 -14.87 4.83 -3.58
N SER A 190 -14.94 5.36 -2.36
CA SER A 190 -16.17 5.50 -1.57
C SER A 190 -16.92 6.81 -1.86
N LEU A 191 -16.41 7.70 -2.73
CA LEU A 191 -17.14 8.88 -3.19
C LEU A 191 -18.31 8.52 -4.13
N PRO A 192 -19.49 9.15 -3.99
CA PRO A 192 -20.63 8.89 -4.86
C PRO A 192 -20.33 9.22 -6.32
N VAL A 193 -19.53 10.26 -6.55
CA VAL A 193 -19.04 10.68 -7.85
C VAL A 193 -17.53 10.91 -7.75
N MET A 194 -16.77 10.33 -8.67
CA MET A 194 -15.31 10.29 -8.59
C MET A 194 -14.70 11.39 -9.46
N PRO A 195 -13.98 12.39 -8.90
CA PRO A 195 -13.24 13.34 -9.73
C PRO A 195 -12.04 12.64 -10.39
N THR A 196 -11.92 12.77 -11.70
CA THR A 196 -10.82 12.18 -12.49
C THR A 196 -10.06 13.25 -13.25
N VAL A 197 -8.80 13.02 -13.56
CA VAL A 197 -8.03 14.00 -14.35
C VAL A 197 -8.35 13.84 -15.82
N LEU A 198 -8.79 14.93 -16.46
CA LEU A 198 -9.13 14.92 -17.88
C LEU A 198 -7.93 14.45 -18.72
N GLY A 199 -8.17 13.44 -19.57
CA GLY A 199 -7.15 12.86 -20.46
C GLY A 199 -6.30 11.76 -19.84
N TYR A 200 -6.58 11.34 -18.61
CA TYR A 200 -5.83 10.28 -17.92
C TYR A 200 -6.73 9.11 -17.49
N ASP A 201 -6.24 7.89 -17.68
CA ASP A 201 -6.82 6.66 -17.14
C ASP A 201 -5.70 5.79 -16.53
N PRO A 202 -5.28 6.08 -15.28
CA PRO A 202 -4.12 5.45 -14.68
C PRO A 202 -4.33 3.95 -14.46
N ARG A 203 -3.25 3.17 -14.62
CA ARG A 203 -3.21 1.76 -14.22
C ARG A 203 -2.94 1.64 -12.73
N LEU A 204 -3.82 0.94 -12.04
CA LEU A 204 -3.78 0.71 -10.61
C LEU A 204 -3.58 -0.78 -10.34
N GLN A 205 -2.87 -1.05 -9.26
CA GLN A 205 -2.63 -2.39 -8.74
C GLN A 205 -3.03 -2.42 -7.27
N PHE A 206 -3.63 -3.54 -6.86
CA PHE A 206 -4.17 -3.75 -5.53
C PHE A 206 -3.60 -5.02 -4.91
N VAL A 207 -3.57 -5.06 -3.58
CA VAL A 207 -3.31 -6.28 -2.82
C VAL A 207 -4.43 -6.45 -1.80
N HIS A 208 -4.96 -7.66 -1.70
CA HIS A 208 -6.04 -7.94 -0.77
C HIS A 208 -5.52 -7.90 0.68
N GLU A 209 -6.31 -7.33 1.59
CA GLU A 209 -5.94 -7.26 3.01
C GLU A 209 -5.66 -8.64 3.63
N ASP A 210 -6.30 -9.72 3.18
CA ASP A 210 -5.98 -11.09 3.62
C ASP A 210 -4.60 -11.55 3.14
N ASP A 211 -4.27 -11.26 1.88
CA ASP A 211 -2.97 -11.60 1.28
C ASP A 211 -1.83 -10.84 1.99
N VAL A 212 -2.10 -9.62 2.46
CA VAL A 212 -1.16 -8.87 3.30
C VAL A 212 -0.86 -9.61 4.60
N ILE A 213 -1.88 -10.16 5.27
CA ILE A 213 -1.69 -10.94 6.49
C ILE A 213 -0.90 -12.22 6.21
N ASP A 214 -1.20 -12.91 5.11
CA ASP A 214 -0.54 -14.17 4.76
C ASP A 214 0.94 -13.97 4.40
N VAL A 215 1.29 -12.92 3.65
CA VAL A 215 2.69 -12.62 3.35
C VAL A 215 3.48 -12.15 4.58
N LEU A 216 2.85 -11.38 5.47
CA LEU A 216 3.46 -11.00 6.75
C LEU A 216 3.76 -12.25 7.58
N ARG A 217 2.86 -13.24 7.59
CA ARG A 217 3.11 -14.53 8.24
C ARG A 217 4.26 -15.31 7.62
N ILE A 218 4.43 -15.27 6.30
CA ILE A 218 5.59 -15.89 5.64
C ILE A 218 6.90 -15.18 6.04
N ALA A 219 6.87 -13.85 6.12
CA ALA A 219 8.03 -13.05 6.48
C ALA A 219 8.47 -13.24 7.94
N LEU A 220 7.57 -13.70 8.83
CA LEU A 220 7.85 -14.03 10.23
C LEU A 220 8.65 -15.33 10.42
N HIS A 221 8.56 -16.24 9.46
CA HIS A 221 9.09 -17.60 9.62
C HIS A 221 10.50 -17.75 9.09
N GLU A 222 11.10 -18.92 9.29
CA GLU A 222 12.31 -19.24 8.54
C GLU A 222 11.95 -19.47 7.06
N PRO A 223 12.83 -19.09 6.12
CA PRO A 223 12.54 -19.28 4.70
C PRO A 223 12.38 -20.77 4.41
N ARG A 224 11.42 -21.10 3.55
CA ARG A 224 11.27 -22.46 3.02
C ARG A 224 12.47 -22.80 2.15
N ARG A 225 12.77 -24.09 1.99
CA ARG A 225 13.85 -24.55 1.11
C ARG A 225 13.69 -23.95 -0.29
N GLY A 226 14.74 -23.29 -0.78
CA GLY A 226 14.75 -22.65 -2.11
C GLY A 226 14.14 -21.25 -2.16
N THR A 227 13.72 -20.68 -1.03
CA THR A 227 13.18 -19.31 -0.93
C THR A 227 14.07 -18.44 -0.05
N LEU A 228 13.92 -17.12 -0.14
CA LEU A 228 14.50 -16.14 0.76
C LEU A 228 13.40 -15.21 1.25
N ASN A 229 13.32 -14.99 2.56
CA ASN A 229 12.37 -14.05 3.15
C ASN A 229 13.04 -12.86 3.83
N SER A 230 14.34 -12.66 3.57
CA SER A 230 15.07 -11.42 3.82
C SER A 230 15.31 -10.70 2.49
N GLY A 231 15.24 -9.38 2.50
CA GLY A 231 15.31 -8.55 1.29
C GLY A 231 14.16 -7.56 1.18
N THR A 232 13.99 -7.01 -0.01
CA THR A 232 12.89 -6.09 -0.34
C THR A 232 12.04 -6.71 -1.42
N PHE A 233 10.71 -6.73 -1.24
CA PHE A 233 9.78 -7.40 -2.15
C PHE A 233 8.58 -6.50 -2.46
N ASN A 234 8.21 -6.41 -3.73
CA ASN A 234 6.96 -5.78 -4.14
C ASN A 234 5.80 -6.76 -3.99
N ILE A 235 4.79 -6.38 -3.22
CA ILE A 235 3.63 -7.23 -2.94
C ILE A 235 2.40 -6.65 -3.61
N ALA A 236 1.85 -7.38 -4.57
CA ALA A 236 0.64 -7.00 -5.30
C ALA A 236 -0.11 -8.23 -5.82
N GLY A 237 -1.43 -8.09 -6.02
CA GLY A 237 -2.23 -9.06 -6.73
C GLY A 237 -1.96 -9.01 -8.23
N ASP A 238 -2.14 -10.15 -8.90
CA ASP A 238 -1.88 -10.25 -10.34
C ASP A 238 -2.84 -9.40 -11.18
N GLY A 239 -2.33 -8.91 -12.32
CA GLY A 239 -3.05 -8.03 -13.22
C GLY A 239 -3.08 -6.57 -12.77
N VAL A 240 -3.81 -5.76 -13.55
CA VAL A 240 -3.98 -4.31 -13.34
C VAL A 240 -5.42 -3.93 -13.65
N LEU A 241 -5.91 -2.85 -13.03
CA LEU A 241 -7.16 -2.22 -13.40
C LEU A 241 -6.94 -0.75 -13.71
N THR A 242 -7.62 -0.24 -14.73
CA THR A 242 -7.65 1.21 -14.95
C THR A 242 -8.65 1.89 -14.02
N LEU A 243 -8.50 3.20 -13.81
CA LEU A 243 -9.43 3.96 -12.99
C LEU A 243 -10.86 3.93 -13.57
N ALA A 244 -10.99 4.01 -14.90
CA ALA A 244 -12.28 3.88 -15.59
C ALA A 244 -12.90 2.48 -15.38
N GLN A 245 -12.10 1.41 -15.39
CA GLN A 245 -12.59 0.06 -15.06
C GLN A 245 -13.06 -0.02 -13.59
N CYS A 246 -12.35 0.61 -12.67
CA CYS A 246 -12.72 0.66 -11.26
C CYS A 246 -14.07 1.39 -11.07
N SER A 247 -14.22 2.57 -11.68
CA SER A 247 -15.47 3.35 -11.66
C SER A 247 -16.67 2.56 -12.20
N ARG A 248 -16.52 1.91 -13.37
CA ARG A 248 -17.58 1.08 -13.97
C ARG A 248 -18.01 -0.06 -13.04
N ARG A 249 -17.03 -0.78 -12.47
CA ARG A 249 -17.31 -1.90 -11.55
C ARG A 249 -18.00 -1.46 -10.26
N LEU A 250 -17.76 -0.23 -9.81
CA LEU A 250 -18.45 0.34 -8.64
C LEU A 250 -19.83 0.94 -8.98
N GLY A 251 -20.17 1.13 -10.26
CA GLY A 251 -21.37 1.87 -10.66
C GLY A 251 -21.33 3.35 -10.26
N ARG A 252 -20.13 3.95 -10.22
CA ARG A 252 -19.92 5.33 -9.76
C ARG A 252 -19.44 6.20 -10.93
N PRO A 253 -20.19 7.25 -11.31
CA PRO A 253 -19.79 8.10 -12.42
C PRO A 253 -18.53 8.91 -12.10
N THR A 254 -17.80 9.30 -13.14
CA THR A 254 -16.59 10.12 -13.04
C THR A 254 -16.83 11.53 -13.58
N ILE A 255 -16.30 12.55 -12.91
CA ILE A 255 -16.28 13.93 -13.43
C ILE A 255 -14.83 14.26 -13.85
N PRO A 256 -14.55 14.41 -15.16
CA PRO A 256 -13.22 14.80 -15.60
C PRO A 256 -12.96 16.27 -15.27
N VAL A 257 -11.87 16.54 -14.57
CA VAL A 257 -11.45 17.87 -14.11
C VAL A 257 -10.06 18.19 -14.64
N LEU A 258 -9.82 19.44 -15.00
CA LEU A 258 -8.50 19.92 -15.41
C LEU A 258 -7.55 19.92 -14.20
N LEU A 259 -6.29 19.51 -14.38
CA LEU A 259 -5.29 19.44 -13.31
C LEU A 259 -5.21 20.70 -12.43
N PRO A 260 -5.20 21.93 -12.98
CA PRO A 260 -5.16 23.13 -12.16
C PRO A 260 -6.41 23.33 -11.31
N ALA A 261 -7.55 22.73 -11.65
CA ALA A 261 -8.81 22.82 -10.92
C ALA A 261 -8.96 21.69 -9.87
N VAL A 262 -8.29 20.55 -10.05
CA VAL A 262 -8.28 19.42 -9.07
C VAL A 262 -7.81 19.91 -7.70
N THR A 263 -6.77 20.74 -7.66
CA THR A 263 -6.20 21.29 -6.41
C THR A 263 -7.16 22.23 -5.68
N TRP A 264 -8.02 22.94 -6.41
CA TRP A 264 -9.04 23.84 -5.86
C TRP A 264 -10.26 23.07 -5.37
N ILE A 265 -10.68 22.04 -6.11
CA ILE A 265 -11.77 21.15 -5.72
C ILE A 265 -11.42 20.39 -4.44
N GLY A 266 -10.17 19.93 -4.28
CA GLY A 266 -9.70 19.33 -3.02
C GLY A 266 -9.87 20.26 -1.81
N SER A 267 -9.61 21.56 -2.00
CA SER A 267 -9.80 22.58 -0.95
C SER A 267 -11.28 22.84 -0.61
N ALA A 268 -12.17 22.81 -1.59
CA ALA A 268 -13.62 22.98 -1.39
C ALA A 268 -14.31 21.73 -0.81
N LEU A 269 -13.78 20.53 -1.10
CA LEU A 269 -14.25 19.28 -0.50
C LEU A 269 -13.91 19.19 1.00
N ARG A 270 -12.84 19.86 1.42
CA ARG A 270 -12.43 19.99 2.83
C ARG A 270 -13.51 20.62 3.71
N THR A 271 -14.25 21.61 3.18
CA THR A 271 -15.35 22.28 3.91
C THR A 271 -16.58 21.40 4.13
N VAL A 272 -16.69 20.28 3.43
CA VAL A 272 -17.85 19.36 3.51
C VAL A 272 -17.47 18.02 4.18
N GLY A 273 -16.30 17.96 4.85
CA GLY A 273 -15.86 16.77 5.59
C GLY A 273 -15.25 15.65 4.73
N VAL A 274 -14.99 15.90 3.44
CA VAL A 274 -14.26 14.98 2.57
C VAL A 274 -12.77 15.27 2.70
N THR A 275 -11.97 14.22 2.89
CA THR A 275 -10.50 14.31 3.03
C THR A 275 -9.89 14.92 1.77
N ASP A 276 -9.00 15.90 1.96
CA ASP A 276 -8.32 16.56 0.85
C ASP A 276 -7.38 15.58 0.12
N PHE A 277 -7.34 15.65 -1.21
CA PHE A 277 -6.48 14.79 -2.01
C PHE A 277 -5.03 15.21 -1.86
N SER A 278 -4.21 14.36 -1.24
CA SER A 278 -2.79 14.64 -1.16
C SER A 278 -2.15 14.76 -2.56
N PRO A 279 -1.10 15.58 -2.75
CA PRO A 279 -0.41 15.66 -4.05
C PRO A 279 0.11 14.31 -4.55
N GLU A 280 0.43 13.39 -3.64
CA GLU A 280 0.81 12.01 -3.94
C GLU A 280 -0.36 11.22 -4.54
N GLN A 281 -1.53 11.32 -3.93
CA GLN A 281 -2.75 10.66 -4.39
C GLN A 281 -3.18 11.20 -5.75
N ILE A 282 -3.12 12.52 -5.96
CA ILE A 282 -3.38 13.13 -7.28
C ILE A 282 -2.44 12.52 -8.33
N ARG A 283 -1.12 12.45 -8.05
CA ARG A 283 -0.16 11.85 -8.98
C ARG A 283 -0.44 10.38 -9.28
N LEU A 284 -0.89 9.60 -8.30
CA LEU A 284 -1.30 8.21 -8.50
C LEU A 284 -2.55 8.14 -9.40
N LEU A 285 -3.54 9.01 -9.16
CA LEU A 285 -4.77 9.11 -9.96
C LEU A 285 -4.56 9.75 -11.34
N THR A 286 -3.40 10.34 -11.61
CA THR A 286 -3.02 10.84 -12.94
C THR A 286 -2.19 9.82 -13.72
N HIS A 287 -1.12 9.26 -13.14
CA HIS A 287 -0.14 8.46 -13.89
C HIS A 287 -0.19 6.96 -13.58
N GLY A 288 -0.77 6.57 -12.45
CA GLY A 288 -0.83 5.18 -12.02
C GLY A 288 0.52 4.62 -11.58
N ARG A 289 0.50 3.38 -11.10
CA ARG A 289 1.70 2.65 -10.69
C ARG A 289 1.45 1.16 -10.80
N VAL A 290 2.41 0.46 -11.41
CA VAL A 290 2.40 -1.00 -11.55
C VAL A 290 3.77 -1.52 -11.16
N VAL A 291 3.81 -2.56 -10.34
CA VAL A 291 5.06 -3.18 -9.88
C VAL A 291 5.16 -4.62 -10.37
N SER A 292 6.39 -5.09 -10.57
CA SER A 292 6.67 -6.50 -10.84
C SER A 292 6.47 -7.30 -9.56
N THR A 293 5.85 -8.47 -9.70
CA THR A 293 5.58 -9.43 -8.63
C THR A 293 6.43 -10.70 -8.74
N VAL A 294 7.48 -10.67 -9.59
CA VAL A 294 8.36 -11.81 -9.84
C VAL A 294 9.12 -12.23 -8.58
N GLN A 295 9.80 -11.30 -7.90
CA GLN A 295 10.57 -11.60 -6.68
C GLN A 295 9.68 -12.11 -5.55
N MET A 296 8.46 -11.59 -5.43
CA MET A 296 7.48 -12.08 -4.47
C MET A 296 7.14 -13.57 -4.68
N ARG A 297 7.01 -14.01 -5.95
CA ARG A 297 6.71 -15.42 -6.26
C ARG A 297 7.94 -16.32 -6.23
N GLU A 298 9.00 -15.92 -6.93
CA GLU A 298 10.16 -16.78 -7.19
C GLU A 298 11.14 -16.80 -6.02
N THR A 299 11.29 -15.67 -5.32
CA THR A 299 12.27 -15.54 -4.23
C THR A 299 11.60 -15.68 -2.87
N LEU A 300 10.54 -14.90 -2.60
CA LEU A 300 9.82 -14.97 -1.32
C LEU A 300 8.92 -16.21 -1.21
N GLY A 301 8.54 -16.83 -2.34
CA GLY A 301 7.66 -18.00 -2.34
C GLY A 301 6.21 -17.69 -1.98
N PHE A 302 5.77 -16.45 -2.19
CA PHE A 302 4.39 -16.02 -1.93
C PHE A 302 3.61 -15.86 -3.24
N ALA A 303 2.45 -16.52 -3.30
CA ALA A 303 1.45 -16.33 -4.34
C ALA A 303 0.17 -15.78 -3.70
N PRO A 304 -0.31 -14.60 -4.11
CA PRO A 304 -1.53 -14.02 -3.58
C PRO A 304 -2.73 -14.89 -3.95
N ARG A 305 -3.69 -15.00 -3.03
CA ARG A 305 -4.96 -15.67 -3.27
C ARG A 305 -5.86 -14.85 -4.19
N TYR A 306 -5.74 -13.52 -4.13
CA TYR A 306 -6.58 -12.61 -4.90
C TYR A 306 -5.76 -11.87 -5.95
N THR A 307 -6.27 -11.85 -7.18
CA THR A 307 -5.80 -10.93 -8.22
C THR A 307 -6.17 -9.47 -7.86
N THR A 308 -5.56 -8.50 -8.54
CA THR A 308 -5.96 -7.08 -8.46
C THR A 308 -7.46 -6.91 -8.76
N ALA A 309 -7.98 -7.67 -9.72
CA ALA A 309 -9.37 -7.62 -10.13
C ALA A 309 -10.33 -8.19 -9.07
N GLU A 310 -9.98 -9.31 -8.44
CA GLU A 310 -10.79 -9.94 -7.39
C GLU A 310 -10.74 -9.14 -6.09
N THR A 311 -9.55 -8.61 -5.74
CA THR A 311 -9.38 -7.70 -4.61
C THR A 311 -10.33 -6.51 -4.72
N PHE A 312 -10.39 -5.89 -5.90
CA PHE A 312 -11.29 -4.78 -6.15
C PHE A 312 -12.76 -5.19 -6.14
N ALA A 313 -13.09 -6.37 -6.66
CA ALA A 313 -14.46 -6.89 -6.64
C ALA A 313 -14.93 -7.15 -5.20
N ASP A 314 -14.08 -7.67 -4.32
CA ASP A 314 -14.42 -7.89 -2.91
C ASP A 314 -14.64 -6.58 -2.15
N PHE A 315 -13.76 -5.60 -2.36
CA PHE A 315 -13.98 -4.25 -1.87
C PHE A 315 -15.31 -3.65 -2.36
N ALA A 316 -15.60 -3.76 -3.66
CA ALA A 316 -16.84 -3.23 -4.23
C ALA A 316 -18.09 -3.85 -3.59
N ARG A 317 -18.09 -5.17 -3.34
CA ARG A 317 -19.18 -5.85 -2.63
C ARG A 317 -19.42 -5.29 -1.23
N SER A 318 -18.34 -4.93 -0.52
CA SER A 318 -18.43 -4.39 0.85
C SER A 318 -19.02 -2.98 0.94
N LYS A 319 -19.00 -2.20 -0.15
CA LYS A 319 -19.44 -0.79 -0.17
C LYS A 319 -20.90 -0.59 -0.60
N GLY A 320 -21.61 -1.67 -0.96
CA GLY A 320 -22.98 -1.60 -1.48
C GLY A 320 -23.07 -1.08 -2.92
N PRO A 321 -24.28 -1.09 -3.51
CA PRO A 321 -24.48 -0.64 -4.89
C PRO A 321 -24.18 0.86 -5.05
N GLY A 322 -23.53 1.23 -6.16
CA GLY A 322 -23.32 2.64 -6.53
C GLY A 322 -24.61 3.35 -6.94
N LEU A 323 -24.51 4.64 -7.25
CA LEU A 323 -25.66 5.47 -7.67
C LEU A 323 -26.31 4.99 -8.97
N LEU A 324 -25.56 4.26 -9.80
CA LEU A 324 -26.04 3.74 -11.08
C LEU A 324 -25.81 2.22 -11.14
N PRO A 325 -26.72 1.46 -11.78
CA PRO A 325 -26.43 0.08 -12.14
C PRO A 325 -25.13 0.03 -12.96
N PRO A 326 -24.17 -0.85 -12.64
CA PRO A 326 -22.92 -0.96 -13.41
C PRO A 326 -23.14 -1.09 -14.92
N GLU A 327 -24.20 -1.79 -15.31
CA GLU A 327 -24.64 -1.98 -16.71
C GLU A 327 -25.10 -0.68 -17.38
N ALA A 328 -25.73 0.23 -16.63
CA ALA A 328 -26.18 1.51 -17.17
C ALA A 328 -24.98 2.43 -17.46
N LEU A 329 -23.92 2.36 -16.63
CA LEU A 329 -22.70 3.13 -16.87
C LEU A 329 -21.96 2.63 -18.12
N VAL A 330 -21.89 1.31 -18.32
CA VAL A 330 -21.31 0.69 -19.53
C VAL A 330 -22.07 1.17 -20.77
N LYS A 331 -23.41 1.06 -20.76
CA LYS A 331 -24.25 1.52 -21.88
C LYS A 331 -24.11 3.02 -22.17
N ALA A 332 -24.05 3.86 -21.14
CA ALA A 332 -23.87 5.30 -21.31
C ALA A 332 -22.52 5.65 -21.95
N VAL A 333 -21.45 4.96 -21.54
CA VAL A 333 -20.12 5.14 -22.15
C VAL A 333 -20.10 4.63 -23.58
N ASP A 334 -20.67 3.46 -23.86
CA ASP A 334 -20.74 2.91 -25.22
C ASP A 334 -21.56 3.82 -26.14
N GLN A 335 -22.65 4.41 -25.65
CA GLN A 335 -23.45 5.38 -26.38
C GLN A 335 -22.70 6.69 -26.65
N VAL A 336 -21.96 7.21 -25.67
CA VAL A 336 -21.11 8.40 -25.85
C VAL A 336 -19.95 8.10 -26.80
N ALA A 337 -19.33 6.92 -26.70
CA ALA A 337 -18.27 6.47 -27.61
C ALA A 337 -18.77 6.27 -29.05
N ALA A 338 -20.00 5.79 -29.23
CA ALA A 338 -20.66 5.66 -30.53
C ALA A 338 -21.13 7.01 -31.09
N ALA A 339 -21.44 7.98 -30.23
CA ALA A 339 -21.83 9.34 -30.62
C ALA A 339 -20.64 10.27 -30.93
N LEU A 340 -19.42 9.91 -30.49
CA LEU A 340 -18.20 10.60 -30.90
C LEU A 340 -17.87 10.22 -32.35
N PRO A 341 -17.68 11.18 -33.27
CA PRO A 341 -17.40 10.88 -34.66
C PRO A 341 -16.07 10.12 -34.74
N SER A 342 -16.15 8.83 -35.08
CA SER A 342 -14.99 8.02 -35.44
C SER A 342 -14.24 8.75 -36.57
N GLY A 343 -13.01 9.17 -36.32
CA GLY A 343 -12.16 9.86 -37.28
C GLY A 343 -11.92 9.00 -38.52
N ARG A 344 -12.81 9.08 -39.51
CA ARG A 344 -12.53 8.70 -40.88
C ARG A 344 -11.66 9.79 -41.49
N GLY A 345 -10.36 9.56 -41.50
CA GLY A 345 -9.41 10.52 -42.06
C GLY A 345 -8.00 9.97 -42.23
N ALA A 346 -7.83 8.77 -42.77
CA ALA A 346 -6.54 8.31 -43.31
C ALA A 346 -6.73 7.17 -44.33
N ARG A 347 -7.27 7.49 -45.50
CA ARG A 347 -7.10 6.68 -46.72
C ARG A 347 -6.93 7.61 -47.94
N ALA A 348 -5.69 8.00 -48.20
CA ALA A 348 -5.12 8.44 -49.48
C ALA A 348 -3.66 8.83 -49.17
N ALA A 349 -2.60 8.42 -49.86
CA ALA A 349 -2.43 7.64 -51.06
C ALA A 349 -1.02 6.99 -51.00
N VAL A 350 -0.91 5.69 -51.23
CA VAL A 350 0.37 5.07 -51.62
C VAL A 350 0.31 4.90 -53.12
N ARG A 351 0.96 5.82 -53.85
CA ARG A 351 1.19 5.69 -55.29
C ARG A 351 2.27 4.62 -55.50
N ALA A 352 1.94 3.58 -56.26
CA ALA A 352 2.89 2.59 -56.76
C ALA A 352 3.86 3.23 -57.77
N PRO A 353 5.13 2.77 -57.86
CA PRO A 353 6.02 3.18 -58.93
C PRO A 353 5.65 2.44 -60.23
N HIS A 354 5.46 3.21 -61.30
CA HIS A 354 5.31 2.69 -62.65
C HIS A 354 6.64 2.12 -63.15
N THR A 355 6.57 0.88 -63.64
CA THR A 355 7.53 0.24 -64.53
C THR A 355 7.25 0.61 -65.98
N GLY A 356 8.31 0.90 -66.75
CA GLY A 356 8.39 0.57 -68.19
C GLY A 356 8.38 1.76 -69.16
N GLY A 357 9.52 1.97 -69.83
CA GLY A 357 9.74 2.90 -70.95
C GLY A 357 11.23 3.11 -71.16
#